data_AF-A0AAN9ZH05-F1
#
_entry.id   AF-A0AAN9ZH05-F1
#
_cell.length_a   1.000
_cell.length_b   1.000
_cell.length_c   1.000
_cell.angle_alpha   90.00
_cell.angle_beta   90.00
_cell.angle_gamma   90.00
#
_symmetry.space_group_name_H-M   'P 1'
#
loop_
_entity.id
_entity.type
_entity.pdbx_description
1 polymer ?
#
loop_
_entity_poly.entity_id
_entity_poly.type
_entity_poly.pdbx_seq_one_letter_code
_entity_poly.pdbx_strand_id
1 'polypeptide(L)' 'MATRLETWSKLEVRSVVRFLTAKGLSPTEIHKELVAVYGEAVMSRKQVSVWSNAFKHGRVNLEDKPRC' A
#
# COMPACT_ATOMS: atom_id res chain seq x y z
N MET A 1 9.77 -2.29 18.71
CA MET A 1 8.75 -3.22 18.21
C MET A 1 7.62 -2.38 17.65
N ALA A 2 7.26 -2.51 16.37
CA ALA A 2 6.12 -1.81 15.81
C ALA A 2 4.84 -2.34 16.47
N THR A 3 4.05 -1.47 17.07
CA THR A 3 2.73 -1.81 17.61
C THR A 3 1.81 -2.15 16.43
N ARG A 4 1.22 -3.35 16.45
CA ARG A 4 0.32 -3.80 15.40
C ARG A 4 -0.92 -2.92 15.38
N LEU A 5 -1.16 -2.21 14.28
CA LEU A 5 -2.38 -1.42 14.11
C LEU A 5 -3.52 -2.40 13.75
N GLU A 6 -4.29 -2.80 14.76
CA GLU A 6 -5.42 -3.74 14.65
C GLU A 6 -6.54 -3.22 13.73
N THR A 7 -6.65 -1.91 13.55
CA THR A 7 -7.60 -1.26 12.64
C THR A 7 -6.88 -0.26 11.74
N TRP A 8 -7.05 -0.41 10.43
CA TRP A 8 -6.48 0.49 9.42
C TRP A 8 -7.53 0.79 8.35
N SER A 9 -7.40 1.96 7.72
CA SER A 9 -8.25 2.34 6.60
C SER A 9 -7.58 2.02 5.27
N LYS A 10 -8.37 1.72 4.23
CA LYS A 10 -7.82 1.49 2.88
C LYS A 10 -7.03 2.71 2.36
N LEU A 11 -7.43 3.92 2.76
CA LEU A 11 -6.75 5.16 2.37
C LEU A 11 -5.39 5.29 3.04
N GLU A 12 -5.30 4.92 4.32
CA GLU A 12 -4.04 4.95 5.08
C GLU A 12 -3.02 3.96 4.50
N VAL A 13 -3.42 2.72 4.26
CA VAL A 13 -2.53 1.72 3.64
C VAL A 13 -2.05 2.18 2.26
N ARG A 14 -2.93 2.79 1.45
CA ARG A 14 -2.57 3.31 0.13
C ARG A 14 -1.64 4.51 0.20
N SER A 15 -1.76 5.37 1.22
CA SER A 15 -0.85 6.49 1.42
C SER A 15 0.56 5.99 1.78
N VAL A 16 0.66 4.96 2.62
CA VAL A 16 1.92 4.29 2.94
C VAL A 16 2.52 3.62 1.69
N VAL A 17 1.71 2.92 0.89
CA VAL A 17 2.18 2.34 -0.39
C VAL A 17 2.71 3.44 -1.32
N ARG A 18 2.03 4.58 -1.45
CA ARG A 18 2.48 5.71 -2.26
C ARG A 18 3.83 6.24 -1.78
N PHE A 19 3.97 6.45 -0.47
CA PHE A 19 5.21 6.92 0.15
C PHE A 19 6.37 5.94 -0.09
N LEU A 20 6.17 4.65 0.16
CA LEU A 20 7.21 3.64 -0.02
C LEU A 20 7.56 3.41 -1.50
N THR A 21 6.57 3.54 -2.40
CA THR A 21 6.81 3.50 -3.85
C THR A 21 7.68 4.68 -4.29
N ALA A 22 7.43 5.88 -3.76
CA ALA A 22 8.25 7.06 -4.05
C ALA A 22 9.68 6.94 -3.51
N LYS A 23 9.88 6.20 -2.41
CA LYS A 23 11.21 5.80 -1.91
C LYS A 23 11.92 4.75 -2.79
N GLY A 24 11.25 4.22 -3.82
CA GLY A 24 11.84 3.26 -4.75
C GLY A 24 11.78 1.80 -4.30
N LEU A 25 11.04 1.47 -3.23
CA LEU A 25 10.91 0.09 -2.78
C LEU A 25 10.17 -0.77 -3.79
N SER A 26 10.55 -2.05 -3.86
CA SER A 26 9.83 -3.04 -4.65
C SER A 26 8.48 -3.40 -3.99
N PRO A 27 7.46 -3.83 -4.76
CA PRO A 27 6.18 -4.26 -4.20
C PRO A 27 6.30 -5.35 -3.12
N THR A 28 7.32 -6.21 -3.22
CA THR A 28 7.59 -7.26 -2.25
C THR A 28 8.07 -6.69 -0.91
N GLU A 29 8.94 -5.69 -0.94
CA GLU A 29 9.41 -5.01 0.27
C GLU A 29 8.28 -4.21 0.91
N ILE A 30 7.50 -3.48 0.10
CA ILE A 30 6.32 -2.74 0.56
C ILE A 30 5.35 -3.67 1.29
N HIS A 31 5.08 -4.86 0.74
CA HIS A 31 4.19 -5.82 1.40
C HIS A 31 4.74 -6.29 2.75
N LYS A 32 6.05 -6.52 2.88
CA LYS A 32 6.66 -6.93 4.16
C LYS A 32 6.49 -5.84 5.22
N GLU A 33 6.75 -4.59 4.85
CA GLU A 33 6.54 -3.43 5.74
C GLU A 33 5.08 -3.30 6.17
N LEU A 34 4.14 -3.43 5.22
CA LEU A 34 2.72 -3.38 5.54
C LEU A 34 2.30 -4.50 6.50
N VAL A 35 2.73 -5.73 6.28
CA VAL A 35 2.40 -6.85 7.18
C VAL A 35 3.02 -6.68 8.57
N ALA A 36 4.22 -6.11 8.66
CA ALA A 36 4.88 -5.84 9.93
C ALA A 36 4.11 -4.81 10.79
N VAL A 37 3.46 -3.83 10.17
CA VAL A 37 2.74 -2.75 10.85
C VAL A 37 1.24 -3.07 11.03
N TYR A 38 0.58 -3.54 9.97
CA TYR A 38 -0.88 -3.71 9.88
C TYR A 38 -1.34 -5.17 10.00
N GLY A 39 -0.41 -6.13 10.02
CA GLY A 39 -0.70 -7.56 10.04
C GLY A 39 -1.05 -8.16 8.67
N GLU A 40 -1.24 -9.48 8.64
CA GLU A 40 -1.49 -10.24 7.41
C GLU A 40 -2.80 -9.88 6.69
N ALA A 41 -3.77 -9.32 7.41
CA ALA A 41 -5.09 -8.96 6.87
C ALA A 41 -5.08 -7.74 5.95
N VAL A 42 -3.95 -7.04 5.81
CA VAL A 42 -3.84 -5.73 5.15
C VAL A 42 -4.24 -5.73 3.66
N MET A 43 -3.27 -5.93 2.78
CA MET A 43 -3.44 -5.90 1.34
C MET A 43 -2.56 -6.99 0.75
N SER A 44 -3.11 -7.76 -0.20
CA SER A 44 -2.35 -8.81 -0.88
C SER A 44 -1.20 -8.21 -1.70
N ARG A 45 -0.15 -9.01 -1.93
CA ARG A 45 0.97 -8.64 -2.82
C ARG A 45 0.51 -8.13 -4.18
N LYS A 46 -0.53 -8.74 -4.76
CA LYS A 46 -1.12 -8.32 -6.05
C LYS A 46 -1.68 -6.91 -5.98
N GLN A 47 -2.40 -6.56 -4.92
CA GLN A 47 -2.94 -5.21 -4.74
C GLN A 47 -1.81 -4.19 -4.55
N VAL A 48 -0.76 -4.55 -3.79
CA VAL A 48 0.41 -3.67 -3.60
C VAL A 48 1.07 -3.37 -4.94
N SER A 49 1.26 -4.37 -5.82
CA SER A 49 1.82 -4.16 -7.15
C SER A 49 0.96 -3.27 -8.03
N VAL A 50 -0.37 -3.45 -8.02
CA VAL A 50 -1.30 -2.60 -8.78
C VAL A 50 -1.19 -1.14 -8.34
N TRP A 51 -1.20 -0.89 -7.02
CA TRP A 51 -1.08 0.47 -6.48
C TRP A 51 0.30 1.07 -6.73
N SER A 52 1.37 0.31 -6.52
CA SER A 52 2.74 0.76 -6.78
C SER A 52 2.91 1.17 -8.25
N ASN A 53 2.41 0.37 -9.20
CA ASN A 53 2.46 0.73 -10.62
C ASN A 53 1.60 1.96 -10.92
N ALA A 54 0.39 2.05 -10.36
CA ALA A 54 -0.46 3.21 -10.56
C ALA A 54 0.22 4.51 -10.06
N PHE A 55 0.89 4.48 -8.91
CA PHE A 55 1.64 5.62 -8.38
C PHE A 55 2.87 5.96 -9.23
N LYS A 56 3.61 4.96 -9.73
CA LYS A 56 4.72 5.19 -10.68
C LYS A 56 4.25 5.87 -11.97
N HIS A 57 3.03 5.59 -12.42
CA HIS A 57 2.41 6.23 -13.59
C HIS A 57 1.70 7.55 -13.26
N GLY A 58 1.98 8.18 -12.12
CA GLY A 58 1.51 9.53 -11.80
C GLY A 58 0.11 9.62 -11.21
N ARG A 59 -0.49 8.50 -10.77
CA ARG A 59 -1.76 8.55 -10.04
C ARG A 59 -1.57 9.29 -8.70
N VAL A 60 -2.39 10.30 -8.42
CA VAL A 60 -2.38 11.00 -7.12
C VAL A 60 -3.51 10.51 -6.22
N ASN A 61 -4.63 10.06 -6.80
CA ASN A 61 -5.83 9.68 -6.07
C ASN A 61 -5.64 8.34 -5.34
N LEU A 62 -5.92 8.35 -4.03
CA LEU A 62 -5.89 7.18 -3.16
C LEU A 62 -7.19 6.37 -3.20
N GLU A 63 -8.27 6.94 -3.72
CA GLU A 63 -9.55 6.24 -3.87
C GLU A 63 -9.55 5.34 -5.11
N ASP A 64 -10.33 4.26 -5.06
CA ASP A 64 -10.58 3.47 -6.27
C ASP A 64 -11.39 4.33 -7.24
N LYS A 65 -10.96 4.36 -8.51
CA LYS A 65 -11.79 4.98 -9.54
C LYS A 65 -12.95 4.02 -9.80
N PRO A 66 -14.19 4.50 -9.97
CA PRO A 66 -15.27 3.66 -10.43
C PRO A 66 -14.84 2.95 -11.72
N ARG A 67 -15.02 1.63 -11.77
CA ARG A 67 -14.77 0.83 -12.96
C ARG A 67 -16.00 0.99 -13.85
N CYS A 68 -15.94 1.93 -14.79
CA CYS A 68 -16.87 2.00 -15.90
C CYS A 68 -16.59 0.85 -16.88
#